data_AF-A0A5V3AUH2-F1
#
_entry.id   AF-A0A5V3AUH2-F1
#
_cell.length_a   1.000
_cell.length_b   1.000
_cell.length_c   1.000
_cell.angle_alpha   90.00
_cell.angle_beta   90.00
_cell.angle_gamma   90.00
#
_symmetry.space_group_name_H-M   'P 1'
#
loop_
_entity.id
_entity.type
_entity.pdbx_description
1 polymer ?
#
loop_
_entity_poly.entity_id
_entity_poly.type
_entity_poly.pdbx_seq_one_letter_code
_entity_poly.pdbx_strand_id
1 'polypeptide(L)'
;MAIIDPTHFLYERNHFPVLSDKEFEVMVLYCQFMSIQKVAEFLDRTDSVVTKHLNSCKKKTGVESDFELYYMVIKKFVNFEKAFPELTLQQVNLLAAFSFYPRRSSIARRYGIYQRDIYYELMKIRGDLGINDLNSLRMLFFMRITLFS
;
A
#
# COMPACT_ATOMS: atom_id res chain seq x y z
N MET A 1 13.76 -5.84 -12.41
CA MET A 1 13.36 -5.86 -10.98
C MET A 1 13.72 -7.25 -10.47
N ALA A 2 14.72 -7.39 -9.60
CA ALA A 2 14.96 -8.68 -8.96
C ALA A 2 13.71 -9.01 -8.13
N ILE A 3 13.13 -10.19 -8.34
CA ILE A 3 12.11 -10.73 -7.44
C ILE A 3 12.82 -10.86 -6.10
N ILE A 4 12.39 -10.11 -5.08
CA ILE A 4 12.92 -10.29 -3.73
C ILE A 4 12.57 -11.72 -3.34
N ASP A 5 13.59 -12.49 -2.99
CA ASP A 5 13.45 -13.90 -2.61
C ASP A 5 12.29 -14.06 -1.61
N PRO A 6 11.29 -14.91 -1.90
CA PRO A 6 10.18 -15.18 -0.99
C PRO A 6 10.63 -15.53 0.44
N THR A 7 11.82 -16.11 0.61
CA THR A 7 12.38 -16.44 1.92
C THR A 7 12.72 -15.21 2.76
N HIS A 8 12.96 -14.04 2.18
CA HIS A 8 13.09 -12.80 2.95
C HIS A 8 11.80 -12.44 3.70
N PHE A 9 10.64 -12.84 3.16
CA PHE A 9 9.35 -12.58 3.79
C PHE A 9 8.98 -13.59 4.88
N LEU A 10 9.74 -14.67 5.07
CA LEU A 10 9.49 -15.61 6.17
C LEU A 10 9.63 -14.93 7.54
N TYR A 11 10.56 -13.98 7.68
CA TYR A 11 10.71 -13.18 8.91
C TYR A 11 9.55 -12.18 9.08
N GLU A 12 9.02 -11.69 7.96
CA GLU A 12 7.91 -10.74 7.88
C GLU A 12 6.54 -11.42 8.12
N ARG A 13 6.47 -12.75 8.04
CA ARG A 13 5.25 -13.55 8.18
C ARG A 13 4.48 -13.26 9.46
N ASN A 14 5.20 -12.97 10.54
CA ASN A 14 4.65 -12.67 11.86
C ASN A 14 3.90 -11.33 11.90
N HIS A 15 4.09 -10.45 10.92
CA HIS A 15 3.31 -9.22 10.79
C HIS A 15 1.84 -9.48 10.40
N PHE A 16 1.52 -10.69 9.92
CA PHE A 16 0.19 -11.08 9.42
C PHE A 16 -0.31 -12.41 10.03
N PRO A 17 -0.44 -12.52 11.36
CA PRO A 17 -0.73 -13.80 12.03
C PRO A 17 -2.08 -14.40 11.64
N VAL A 18 -3.02 -13.58 11.17
CA VAL A 18 -4.37 -14.01 10.73
C VAL A 18 -4.36 -14.75 9.38
N LEU A 19 -3.33 -14.53 8.57
CA LEU A 19 -3.17 -15.20 7.28
C LEU A 19 -2.52 -16.58 7.50
N SER A 20 -2.83 -17.53 6.64
CA SER A 20 -2.04 -18.76 6.46
C SER A 20 -0.80 -18.48 5.62
N ASP A 21 0.16 -19.40 5.60
CA ASP A 21 1.42 -19.21 4.86
C ASP A 21 1.18 -19.04 3.36
N LYS A 22 0.23 -19.81 2.80
CA LYS A 22 -0.19 -19.68 1.40
C LYS A 22 -0.86 -18.34 1.10
N GLU A 23 -1.70 -17.86 2.01
CA GLU A 23 -2.34 -16.54 1.85
C GLU A 23 -1.31 -15.41 1.93
N PHE A 24 -0.36 -15.50 2.85
CA PHE A 24 0.72 -14.56 3.00
C PHE A 24 1.64 -14.54 1.76
N GLU A 25 2.07 -15.70 1.28
CA GLU A 25 2.89 -15.83 0.07
C GLU A 25 2.19 -15.20 -1.15
N VAL A 26 0.92 -15.55 -1.38
CA VAL A 26 0.12 -14.97 -2.47
C VAL A 26 -0.01 -13.45 -2.33
N MET A 27 -0.27 -12.94 -1.12
CA MET A 27 -0.39 -11.51 -0.86
C MET A 27 0.91 -10.77 -1.19
N VAL A 28 2.06 -11.28 -0.73
CA VAL A 28 3.36 -10.65 -0.95
C VAL A 28 3.72 -10.68 -2.44
N LEU A 29 3.60 -11.82 -3.10
CA LEU A 29 3.88 -11.94 -4.55
C LEU A 29 2.96 -11.02 -5.35
N TYR A 30 1.68 -10.90 -4.97
CA TYR A 30 0.76 -9.97 -5.61
C TYR A 30 1.18 -8.51 -5.42
N CYS A 31 1.66 -8.12 -4.25
CA CYS A 31 2.21 -6.78 -4.02
C CYS A 31 3.48 -6.50 -4.85
N GLN A 32 4.27 -7.52 -5.17
CA GLN A 32 5.45 -7.37 -6.02
C GLN A 32 5.12 -7.30 -7.51
N PHE A 33 4.27 -8.21 -7.99
CA PHE A 33 3.95 -8.34 -9.41
C PHE A 33 2.84 -7.42 -9.86
N MET A 34 1.97 -6.97 -8.95
CA MET A 34 0.75 -6.22 -9.24
C MET A 34 -0.13 -6.90 -10.30
N SER A 35 -0.08 -8.24 -10.38
CA SER A 35 -0.73 -9.03 -11.43
C SER A 35 -1.08 -10.43 -10.92
N ILE A 36 -2.36 -10.80 -11.02
CA ILE A 36 -2.84 -12.13 -10.65
C ILE A 36 -2.22 -13.21 -11.55
N GLN A 37 -2.16 -12.93 -12.86
CA GLN A 37 -1.61 -13.85 -13.87
C GLN A 37 -0.15 -14.19 -13.59
N LYS A 38 0.70 -13.17 -13.31
CA LYS A 38 2.11 -13.40 -13.00
C LYS A 38 2.30 -14.19 -11.71
N VAL A 39 1.46 -13.95 -10.70
CA VAL A 39 1.49 -14.74 -9.45
C VAL A 39 1.07 -16.20 -9.72
N ALA A 40 0.05 -16.40 -10.54
CA ALA A 40 -0.45 -17.73 -10.91
C ALA A 40 0.62 -18.52 -11.68
N GLU A 41 1.26 -17.89 -12.67
CA GLU A 41 2.39 -18.45 -13.42
C GLU A 41 3.57 -18.81 -12.50
N PHE A 42 3.94 -17.89 -11.59
CA PHE A 42 5.06 -18.11 -10.67
C PHE A 42 4.82 -19.26 -9.70
N LEU A 43 3.58 -19.42 -9.21
CA LEU A 43 3.20 -20.46 -8.26
C LEU A 43 2.77 -21.78 -8.92
N ASP A 44 2.75 -21.85 -10.25
CA ASP A 44 2.16 -22.97 -11.01
C ASP A 44 0.72 -23.27 -10.55
N ARG A 45 -0.14 -22.23 -10.55
CA ARG A 45 -1.55 -22.26 -10.14
C ARG A 45 -2.42 -21.55 -11.15
N THR A 46 -3.74 -21.61 -10.95
CA THR A 46 -4.72 -20.87 -11.76
C THR A 46 -5.04 -19.51 -11.13
N ASP A 47 -5.41 -18.54 -11.95
CA ASP A 47 -5.88 -17.21 -11.53
C ASP A 47 -7.01 -17.29 -10.49
N SER A 48 -7.89 -18.29 -10.61
CA SER A 48 -9.00 -18.52 -9.68
C SER A 48 -8.52 -18.84 -8.26
N VAL A 49 -7.47 -19.66 -8.13
CA VAL A 49 -6.86 -20.01 -6.84
C VAL A 49 -6.20 -18.78 -6.22
N VAL A 50 -5.44 -18.02 -7.00
CA VAL A 50 -4.81 -16.76 -6.54
C VAL A 50 -5.87 -15.76 -6.09
N THR A 51 -6.91 -15.56 -6.89
CA THR A 51 -8.04 -14.66 -6.56
C THR A 51 -8.73 -15.07 -5.26
N LYS A 52 -8.95 -16.38 -5.06
CA LYS A 52 -9.55 -16.91 -3.83
C LYS A 52 -8.70 -16.59 -2.61
N HIS A 53 -7.37 -16.77 -2.70
CA HIS A 53 -6.46 -16.45 -1.61
C HIS A 53 -6.42 -14.95 -1.33
N LEU A 54 -6.34 -14.10 -2.36
CA LEU A 54 -6.37 -12.63 -2.20
C LEU A 54 -7.68 -12.15 -1.55
N ASN A 55 -8.82 -12.68 -1.99
CA ASN A 55 -10.12 -12.34 -1.37
C ASN A 55 -10.19 -12.78 0.09
N SER A 56 -9.62 -13.94 0.42
CA SER A 56 -9.50 -14.39 1.81
C SER A 56 -8.60 -13.46 2.62
N CYS A 57 -7.47 -13.02 2.06
CA CYS A 57 -6.59 -12.04 2.70
C CYS A 57 -7.35 -10.75 3.02
N LYS A 58 -8.01 -10.16 2.02
CA LYS A 58 -8.79 -8.94 2.17
C LYS A 58 -9.82 -9.05 3.29
N LYS A 59 -10.58 -10.16 3.30
CA LYS A 59 -11.58 -10.45 4.33
C LYS A 59 -10.96 -10.54 5.73
N LYS A 60 -9.85 -11.25 5.88
CA LYS A 60 -9.20 -11.49 7.17
C LYS A 60 -8.49 -10.26 7.73
N THR A 61 -7.97 -9.40 6.86
CA THR A 61 -7.32 -8.15 7.27
C THR A 61 -8.26 -6.95 7.31
N GLY A 62 -9.51 -7.12 6.88
CA GLY A 62 -10.54 -6.07 6.89
C GLY A 62 -10.34 -4.99 5.82
N VAL A 63 -9.52 -5.25 4.80
CA VAL A 63 -9.34 -4.30 3.68
C VAL A 63 -10.34 -4.57 2.57
N GLU A 64 -10.76 -3.53 1.88
CA GLU A 64 -11.82 -3.61 0.85
C GLU A 64 -11.29 -3.50 -0.58
N SER A 65 -10.03 -3.13 -0.77
CA SER A 65 -9.44 -2.90 -2.08
C SER A 65 -8.00 -3.39 -2.17
N ASP A 66 -7.51 -3.60 -3.39
CA ASP A 66 -6.11 -3.94 -3.63
C ASP A 66 -5.17 -2.82 -3.15
N PHE A 67 -5.59 -1.56 -3.27
CA PHE A 67 -4.84 -0.41 -2.77
C PHE A 67 -4.64 -0.47 -1.25
N GLU A 68 -5.68 -0.82 -0.50
CA GLU A 68 -5.57 -0.97 0.95
C GLU A 68 -4.70 -2.17 1.32
N LEU A 69 -4.75 -3.24 0.53
CA LEU A 69 -3.85 -4.38 0.70
C LEU A 69 -2.39 -3.94 0.51
N TYR A 70 -2.07 -3.22 -0.57
CA TYR A 70 -0.73 -2.68 -0.81
C TYR A 70 -0.29 -1.75 0.31
N TYR A 71 -1.16 -0.83 0.73
CA TYR A 71 -0.81 0.13 1.77
C TYR A 71 -0.59 -0.54 3.13
N MET A 72 -1.40 -1.55 3.47
CA MET A 72 -1.21 -2.34 4.67
C MET A 72 0.15 -3.05 4.67
N VAL A 73 0.56 -3.61 3.53
CA VAL A 73 1.87 -4.26 3.38
C VAL A 73 3.01 -3.25 3.53
N ILE A 74 2.93 -2.10 2.84
CA ILE A 74 3.92 -1.01 2.95
C ILE A 74 4.03 -0.53 4.40
N LYS A 75 2.90 -0.41 5.12
CA LYS A 75 2.88 -0.04 6.54
C LYS A 75 3.64 -0.97 7.48
N LYS A 76 3.83 -2.23 7.09
CA LYS A 76 4.58 -3.19 7.89
C LYS A 76 6.08 -3.13 7.59
N PHE A 77 6.44 -2.81 6.34
CA PHE A 77 7.84 -2.84 5.90
C PHE A 77 8.53 -1.47 5.97
N VAL A 78 7.78 -0.37 5.94
CA VAL A 78 8.34 0.99 5.90
C VAL A 78 8.22 1.67 7.25
N ASN A 79 9.35 2.18 7.76
CA ASN A 79 9.34 3.10 8.89
C ASN A 79 8.94 4.51 8.42
N PHE A 80 7.66 4.84 8.56
CA PHE A 80 7.13 6.12 8.11
C PHE A 80 7.63 7.34 8.89
N GLU A 81 7.99 7.18 10.17
CA GLU A 81 8.60 8.27 10.95
C GLU A 81 9.97 8.64 10.39
N LYS A 82 10.72 7.65 9.91
CA LYS A 82 11.99 7.88 9.20
C LYS A 82 11.79 8.42 7.79
N ALA A 83 10.80 7.91 7.05
CA ALA A 83 10.54 8.32 5.68
C ALA A 83 9.91 9.72 5.57
N PHE A 84 9.09 10.12 6.54
CA PHE A 84 8.40 11.41 6.59
C PHE A 84 8.46 12.01 8.00
N PRO A 85 9.66 12.38 8.50
CA PRO A 85 9.82 12.96 9.84
C PRO A 85 9.08 14.29 9.99
N GLU A 86 8.76 14.96 8.89
CA GLU A 86 8.05 16.24 8.86
C GLU A 86 6.52 16.07 9.04
N LEU A 87 5.99 14.85 8.91
CA LEU A 87 4.56 14.59 8.85
C LEU A 87 4.06 13.76 10.03
N THR A 88 2.84 14.04 10.46
CA THR A 88 2.11 13.15 11.37
C THR A 88 1.70 11.87 10.66
N LEU A 89 1.49 10.78 11.43
CA LEU A 89 1.00 9.52 10.87
C LEU A 89 -0.34 9.68 10.11
N GLN A 90 -1.21 10.59 10.57
CA GLN A 90 -2.47 10.90 9.87
C GLN A 90 -2.22 11.54 8.50
N GLN A 91 -1.28 12.48 8.41
CA GLN A 91 -0.88 13.10 7.14
C GLN A 91 -0.22 12.09 6.19
N VAL A 92 0.62 11.20 6.70
CA VAL A 92 1.19 10.09 5.90
C VAL A 92 0.09 9.18 5.38
N ASN A 93 -0.91 8.83 6.21
CA ASN A 93 -2.07 8.04 5.76
C ASN A 93 -2.85 8.74 4.65
N LEU A 94 -3.07 10.05 4.76
CA LEU A 94 -3.75 10.82 3.72
C LEU A 94 -2.91 10.90 2.44
N LEU A 95 -1.60 11.11 2.56
CA LEU A 95 -0.67 11.15 1.43
C LEU A 95 -0.62 9.80 0.70
N ALA A 96 -0.59 8.69 1.43
CA ALA A 96 -0.69 7.35 0.86
C ALA A 96 -2.01 7.16 0.12
N ALA A 97 -3.15 7.49 0.75
CA ALA A 97 -4.44 7.44 0.08
C ALA A 97 -4.47 8.30 -1.19
N PHE A 98 -3.93 9.52 -1.15
CA PHE A 98 -3.81 10.38 -2.32
C PHE A 98 -2.92 9.80 -3.42
N SER A 99 -1.93 8.99 -3.04
CA SER A 99 -0.99 8.36 -3.97
C SER A 99 -1.58 7.14 -4.66
N PHE A 100 -2.42 6.36 -3.97
CA PHE A 100 -3.05 5.16 -4.50
C PHE A 100 -4.42 5.41 -5.15
N TYR A 101 -5.23 6.35 -4.62
CA TYR A 101 -6.54 6.63 -5.20
C TYR A 101 -6.44 7.62 -6.36
N PRO A 102 -7.02 7.30 -7.54
CA PRO A 102 -6.95 8.18 -8.71
C PRO A 102 -7.74 9.48 -8.53
N ARG A 103 -8.76 9.48 -7.65
CA ARG A 103 -9.65 10.64 -7.44
C ARG A 103 -9.82 10.93 -5.95
N ARG A 104 -9.79 12.22 -5.58
CA ARG A 104 -10.09 12.71 -4.21
C ARG A 104 -11.49 12.34 -3.74
N SER A 105 -12.45 12.21 -4.65
CA SER A 105 -13.81 11.75 -4.33
C SER A 105 -13.84 10.31 -3.80
N SER A 106 -12.94 9.44 -4.27
CA SER A 106 -12.79 8.08 -3.76
C SER A 106 -12.26 8.08 -2.33
N ILE A 107 -11.29 8.95 -2.05
CA ILE A 107 -10.74 9.15 -0.70
C ILE A 107 -11.84 9.66 0.24
N ALA A 108 -12.56 10.72 -0.16
CA ALA A 108 -13.65 11.30 0.61
C ALA A 108 -14.71 10.27 1.01
N ARG A 109 -15.16 9.45 0.05
CA ARG A 109 -16.12 8.37 0.29
C ARG A 109 -15.56 7.34 1.27
N ARG A 110 -14.29 6.97 1.12
CA ARG A 110 -13.66 5.92 1.94
C ARG A 110 -13.46 6.34 3.38
N TYR A 111 -13.00 7.57 3.60
CA TYR A 111 -12.67 8.06 4.95
C TYR A 111 -13.79 8.86 5.60
N GLY A 112 -14.90 9.13 4.90
CA GLY A 112 -15.99 9.95 5.41
C GLY A 112 -15.61 11.43 5.61
N ILE A 113 -14.63 11.92 4.85
CA ILE A 113 -14.07 13.28 4.96
C ILE A 113 -14.51 14.11 3.76
N TYR A 114 -14.76 15.41 3.93
CA TYR A 114 -15.08 16.28 2.81
C TYR A 114 -13.88 16.41 1.84
N GLN A 115 -14.16 16.43 0.53
CA GLN A 115 -13.12 16.59 -0.49
C GLN A 115 -12.32 17.90 -0.33
N ARG A 116 -12.97 18.94 0.19
CA ARG A 116 -12.37 20.24 0.46
C ARG A 116 -11.29 20.13 1.55
N ASP A 117 -11.57 19.40 2.63
CA ASP A 117 -10.65 19.20 3.73
C ASP A 117 -9.44 18.35 3.31
N ILE A 118 -9.69 17.31 2.49
CA ILE A 118 -8.61 16.53 1.85
C ILE A 118 -7.69 17.45 1.03
N TYR A 119 -8.26 18.38 0.26
CA TYR A 119 -7.45 19.30 -0.53
C TYR A 119 -6.61 20.24 0.35
N TYR A 120 -7.21 20.83 1.39
CA TYR A 120 -6.48 21.72 2.29
C TYR A 120 -5.34 21.01 3.01
N GLU A 121 -5.59 19.80 3.52
CA GLU A 121 -4.55 19.04 4.19
C GLU A 121 -3.42 18.63 3.23
N LEU A 122 -3.75 18.28 1.97
CA LEU A 122 -2.74 18.03 0.95
C LEU A 122 -1.93 19.29 0.58
N MET A 123 -2.55 20.47 0.57
CA MET A 123 -1.83 21.75 0.37
C MET A 123 -0.89 22.07 1.52
N LYS A 124 -1.30 21.75 2.76
CA LYS A 124 -0.47 21.88 3.94
C LYS A 124 0.73 20.94 3.88
N ILE A 125 0.51 19.64 3.69
CA ILE A 125 1.57 18.63 3.50
C ILE A 125 2.54 19.06 2.40
N ARG A 126 2.00 19.54 1.27
CA ARG A 126 2.81 20.04 0.16
C ARG A 126 3.72 21.20 0.59
N GLY A 127 3.16 22.17 1.32
CA GLY A 127 3.90 23.33 1.85
C GLY A 127 4.98 22.92 2.84
N ASP A 128 4.64 22.05 3.80
CA ASP A 128 5.55 21.52 4.82
C ASP A 128 6.75 20.78 4.20
N LEU A 129 6.53 20.10 3.05
CA LEU A 129 7.57 19.37 2.31
C LEU A 129 8.27 20.19 1.21
N GLY A 130 7.88 21.45 0.99
CA GLY A 130 8.47 22.31 -0.04
C GLY A 130 8.25 21.83 -1.49
N ILE A 131 7.12 21.18 -1.78
CA ILE A 131 6.82 20.61 -3.10
C ILE A 131 5.94 21.56 -3.93
N ASN A 132 6.17 21.63 -5.24
CA ASN A 132 5.48 22.62 -6.09
C ASN A 132 4.04 22.23 -6.43
N ASP A 133 3.80 20.96 -6.73
CA ASP A 133 2.52 20.48 -7.24
C ASP A 133 2.12 19.11 -6.66
N LEU A 134 0.83 18.78 -6.80
CA LEU A 134 0.27 17.55 -6.25
C LEU A 134 0.77 16.27 -6.96
N ASN A 135 1.16 16.33 -8.24
CA ASN A 135 1.70 15.16 -8.93
C ASN A 135 3.12 14.87 -8.41
N SER A 136 3.93 15.90 -8.22
CA SER A 136 5.24 15.78 -7.57
C SER A 136 5.11 15.26 -6.13
N LEU A 137 4.09 15.69 -5.39
CA LEU A 137 3.82 15.19 -4.04
C LEU A 137 3.48 13.70 -4.04
N ARG A 138 2.68 13.24 -5.01
CA ARG A 138 2.38 11.82 -5.21
C ARG A 138 3.65 11.01 -5.53
N MET A 139 4.50 11.52 -6.42
CA MET A 139 5.75 10.86 -6.77
C MET A 139 6.72 10.81 -5.58
N LEU A 140 6.80 11.87 -4.78
CA LEU A 140 7.62 11.91 -3.57
C LEU A 140 7.25 10.78 -2.61
N PHE A 141 5.95 10.50 -2.44
CA PHE A 141 5.51 9.40 -1.60
C PHE A 141 6.17 8.08 -2.02
N PHE A 142 6.03 7.71 -3.30
CA PHE A 142 6.62 6.49 -3.85
C PHE A 142 8.16 6.47 -3.77
N MET A 143 8.80 7.60 -4.05
CA MET A 143 10.26 7.71 -3.97
C MET A 143 10.78 7.49 -2.56
N ARG A 144 10.18 8.16 -1.56
CA ARG A 144 10.63 8.04 -0.17
C ARG A 144 10.37 6.64 0.38
N ILE A 145 9.19 6.05 0.15
CA ILE A 145 8.96 4.67 0.63
C ILE A 145 9.90 3.66 -0.02
N THR A 146 10.36 3.89 -1.26
CA THR A 146 11.31 2.99 -1.95
C THR A 146 12.74 3.15 -1.43
N LEU A 147 13.14 4.38 -1.06
CA LEU A 147 14.49 4.65 -0.54
C LEU A 147 14.66 4.31 0.94
N PHE A 148 13.56 4.30 1.70
CA PHE A 148 13.56 4.05 3.14
C PHE A 148 12.90 2.72 3.54
N SER A 149 12.49 1.89 2.56
CA SER A 149 12.15 0.47 2.70
C SER A 149 13.39 -0.41 2.64
#